data_AF-A0A1F6M183-F1
#
_entry.id   AF-A0A1F6M183-F1
#
_cell.length_a   1.000
_cell.length_b   1.000
_cell.length_c   1.000
_cell.angle_alpha   90.00
_cell.angle_beta   90.00
_cell.angle_gamma   90.00
#
_symmetry.space_group_name_H-M   'P 1'
#
loop_
_entity.id
_entity.type
_entity.pdbx_description
1 polymer ?
#
loop_
_entity_poly.entity_id
_entity_poly.type
_entity_poly.pdbx_seq_one_letter_code
_entity_poly.pdbx_strand_id
1 'polypeptide(L)'
;MTLYSPLQTLEEAIKDISALVMKEKAMLDQVVDVYNNSPTYLVTENHGSVDEYKYFLYPFKGMTLVDSRLYSHLGKFLARMVPKETEVIVSIEADGIGIAHFVGAERALPVVISKHFHYNVPHVEFTQHAGYHKRRMYLPTVIEGKKVAIVDCMVSTGGTVRGLIEATESIPGTEITGIFCVNDKNNYGVREKTICGYPYKYLIDARVGENNKVEAGWSWDLRKTFWEVMDEQFYTLTEQCSTFSNVSRRGYQVGSIIVDAEKFEILAWGFRRGNMHAEQDAISMLKHNCPDWETRRLTLYSTMEPCSYRNDEGQHPCAEYVSLLKNCKWVIIGSKDMADEKISGEGIKYLVSKG
;
A
#
# COMPACT_ATOMS: atom_id res chain seq x y z
N MET A 1 33.57 11.92 -7.90
CA MET A 1 32.84 12.93 -8.69
C MET A 1 32.39 12.22 -9.96
N THR A 2 31.27 11.51 -9.87
CA THR A 2 30.78 10.65 -10.95
C THR A 2 29.87 11.50 -11.81
N LEU A 3 30.34 11.84 -13.01
CA LEU A 3 29.55 12.53 -14.03
C LEU A 3 28.33 11.66 -14.34
N TYR A 4 27.13 12.17 -14.06
CA TYR A 4 25.88 11.54 -14.45
C TYR A 4 25.80 11.46 -15.99
N SER A 5 25.28 10.32 -16.45
CA SER A 5 25.04 9.93 -17.84
C SER A 5 24.24 10.99 -18.64
N PRO A 6 24.40 11.07 -19.98
CA PRO A 6 23.70 12.04 -20.83
C PRO A 6 22.18 11.90 -20.74
N LEU A 7 21.47 13.02 -20.87
CA LEU A 7 20.01 13.18 -21.03
C LEU A 7 19.26 11.86 -21.31
N GLN A 8 18.71 11.26 -20.27
CA GLN A 8 17.72 10.20 -20.42
C GLN A 8 16.50 10.82 -21.11
N THR A 9 16.06 10.23 -22.22
CA THR A 9 14.87 10.73 -22.93
C THR A 9 13.62 10.54 -22.06
N LEU A 10 12.58 11.33 -22.28
CA LEU A 10 11.32 11.19 -21.54
C LEU A 10 10.75 9.77 -21.67
N GLU A 11 10.86 9.17 -22.86
CA GLU A 11 10.39 7.82 -23.13
C GLU A 11 11.14 6.75 -22.32
N GLU A 12 12.44 6.91 -22.13
CA GLU A 12 13.24 6.02 -21.27
C GLU A 12 12.81 6.16 -19.80
N ALA A 13 12.60 7.38 -19.30
CA ALA A 13 12.13 7.60 -17.94
C ALA A 13 10.73 7.01 -17.68
N ILE A 14 9.80 7.17 -18.63
CA ILE A 14 8.47 6.55 -18.58
C ILE A 14 8.60 5.03 -18.53
N LYS A 15 9.48 4.46 -19.37
CA LYS A 15 9.70 3.02 -19.44
C LYS A 15 10.28 2.47 -18.14
N ASP A 16 11.23 3.16 -17.54
CA ASP A 16 11.86 2.77 -16.28
C ASP A 16 10.86 2.77 -15.12
N ILE A 17 10.06 3.83 -15.00
CA ILE A 17 9.02 3.92 -13.96
C ILE A 17 7.91 2.90 -14.20
N SER A 18 7.48 2.71 -15.45
CA SER A 18 6.52 1.65 -15.79
C SER A 18 7.07 0.27 -15.43
N ALA A 19 8.35 -0.01 -15.72
CA ALA A 19 8.98 -1.27 -15.38
C ALA A 19 9.09 -1.48 -13.86
N LEU A 20 9.38 -0.41 -13.10
CA LEU A 20 9.41 -0.44 -11.64
C LEU A 20 8.03 -0.79 -11.07
N VAL A 21 6.98 -0.07 -11.49
CA VAL A 21 5.61 -0.29 -11.02
C VAL A 21 5.15 -1.71 -11.32
N MET A 22 5.38 -2.17 -12.56
CA MET A 22 5.00 -3.52 -12.98
C MET A 22 5.74 -4.60 -12.20
N LYS A 23 7.03 -4.39 -11.89
CA LYS A 23 7.82 -5.32 -11.09
C LYS A 23 7.29 -5.42 -9.66
N GLU A 24 7.04 -4.29 -9.00
CA GLU A 24 6.51 -4.25 -7.63
C GLU A 24 5.11 -4.89 -7.59
N LYS A 25 4.23 -4.55 -8.53
CA LYS A 25 2.90 -5.15 -8.65
C LYS A 25 2.96 -6.66 -8.88
N ALA A 26 3.83 -7.13 -9.80
CA ALA A 26 3.96 -8.55 -10.12
C ALA A 26 4.43 -9.37 -8.91
N MET A 27 5.30 -8.82 -8.04
CA MET A 27 5.69 -9.50 -6.80
C MET A 27 4.51 -9.70 -5.85
N LEU A 28 3.65 -8.69 -5.69
CA LEU A 28 2.45 -8.79 -4.85
C LEU A 28 1.37 -9.70 -5.46
N ASP A 29 1.19 -9.66 -6.78
CA ASP A 29 0.28 -10.58 -7.48
C ASP A 29 0.77 -12.03 -7.34
N GLN A 30 2.08 -12.27 -7.44
CA GLN A 30 2.65 -13.60 -7.20
C GLN A 30 2.40 -14.09 -5.76
N VAL A 31 2.40 -13.20 -4.76
CA VAL A 31 1.97 -13.57 -3.40
C VAL A 31 0.53 -14.07 -3.42
N VAL A 32 -0.39 -13.34 -4.06
CA VAL A 32 -1.80 -13.74 -4.16
C VAL A 32 -1.95 -15.09 -4.84
N ASP A 33 -1.21 -15.35 -5.92
CA ASP A 33 -1.22 -16.64 -6.60
C ASP A 33 -0.73 -17.78 -5.70
N VAL A 34 0.30 -17.54 -4.90
CA VAL A 34 0.81 -18.50 -3.91
C VAL A 34 -0.25 -18.81 -2.85
N TYR A 35 -1.00 -17.82 -2.38
CA TYR A 35 -2.14 -18.04 -1.48
C TYR A 35 -3.25 -18.85 -2.17
N ASN A 36 -3.67 -18.47 -3.37
CA ASN A 36 -4.76 -19.13 -4.11
C ASN A 36 -4.46 -20.61 -4.41
N ASN A 37 -3.18 -20.97 -4.55
CA ASN A 37 -2.74 -22.35 -4.78
C ASN A 37 -2.40 -23.11 -3.49
N SER A 38 -2.60 -22.52 -2.31
CA SER A 38 -2.30 -23.17 -1.04
C SER A 38 -3.29 -24.30 -0.74
N PRO A 39 -2.82 -25.46 -0.24
CA PRO A 39 -3.71 -26.57 0.08
C PRO A 39 -4.61 -26.23 1.26
N THR A 40 -5.85 -26.68 1.20
CA THR A 40 -6.85 -26.50 2.25
C THR A 40 -7.14 -27.82 2.95
N TYR A 41 -7.45 -27.75 4.24
CA TYR A 41 -7.78 -28.88 5.08
C TYR A 41 -9.00 -28.54 5.94
N LEU A 42 -9.79 -29.57 6.28
CA LEU A 42 -10.79 -29.46 7.32
C LEU A 42 -10.18 -30.04 8.60
N VAL A 43 -10.12 -29.22 9.65
CA VAL A 43 -9.65 -29.66 10.97
C VAL A 43 -10.86 -29.83 11.86
N THR A 44 -11.14 -31.07 12.24
CA THR A 44 -12.18 -31.46 13.20
C THR A 44 -11.48 -31.77 14.53
N GLU A 45 -11.53 -30.87 15.51
CA GLU A 45 -10.84 -31.12 16.80
C GLU A 45 -11.54 -30.44 18.00
N ASN A 46 -11.58 -31.17 19.14
CA ASN A 46 -12.43 -30.93 20.31
C ASN A 46 -12.02 -29.77 21.26
N HIS A 47 -11.02 -28.94 20.92
CA HIS A 47 -10.48 -27.91 21.83
C HIS A 47 -10.20 -26.54 21.17
N GLY A 48 -10.58 -26.37 19.90
CA GLY A 48 -10.51 -25.10 19.18
C GLY A 48 -11.61 -24.11 19.61
N SER A 49 -11.67 -22.96 18.95
CA SER A 49 -12.81 -22.04 19.07
C SER A 49 -13.89 -22.26 18.01
N VAL A 50 -13.65 -23.20 17.07
CA VAL A 50 -14.53 -23.51 15.94
C VAL A 50 -14.54 -25.03 15.73
N ASP A 51 -15.73 -25.62 15.63
CA ASP A 51 -15.92 -27.08 15.50
C ASP A 51 -15.41 -27.63 14.15
N GLU A 52 -15.62 -26.88 13.06
CA GLU A 52 -15.15 -27.23 11.71
C GLU A 52 -14.27 -26.10 11.15
N TYR A 53 -12.99 -26.13 11.50
CA TYR A 53 -12.05 -25.11 11.06
C TYR A 53 -11.50 -25.42 9.66
N LYS A 54 -11.94 -24.62 8.68
CA LYS A 54 -11.41 -24.52 7.32
C LYS A 54 -10.01 -23.91 7.39
N TYR A 55 -9.01 -24.76 7.40
CA TYR A 55 -7.61 -24.37 7.40
C TYR A 55 -7.08 -24.26 5.97
N PHE A 56 -6.22 -23.29 5.70
CA PHE A 56 -5.32 -23.34 4.55
C PHE A 56 -3.89 -23.30 5.06
N LEU A 57 -3.00 -24.02 4.38
CA LEU A 57 -1.59 -23.99 4.72
C LEU A 57 -1.02 -22.62 4.39
N TYR A 58 -0.75 -21.81 5.42
CA TYR A 58 -0.11 -20.51 5.26
C TYR A 58 1.18 -20.65 4.43
N PRO A 59 1.32 -19.95 3.29
CA PRO A 59 2.41 -20.24 2.35
C PRO A 59 3.82 -20.02 2.89
N PHE A 60 3.97 -19.19 3.94
CA PHE A 60 5.27 -18.88 4.55
C PHE A 60 5.50 -19.62 5.87
N LYS A 61 4.74 -20.69 6.13
CA LYS A 61 4.88 -21.55 7.32
C LYS A 61 6.18 -22.37 7.35
N GLY A 62 6.95 -22.38 6.26
CA GLY A 62 8.17 -23.21 6.13
C GLY A 62 7.87 -24.67 5.76
N MET A 63 6.65 -24.97 5.32
CA MET A 63 6.22 -26.30 4.85
C MET A 63 5.96 -26.36 3.34
N THR A 64 6.23 -25.25 2.63
CA THR A 64 5.99 -25.06 1.20
C THR A 64 7.21 -24.39 0.58
N LEU A 65 7.50 -24.72 -0.68
CA LEU A 65 8.59 -24.10 -1.44
C LEU A 65 8.12 -22.75 -1.98
N VAL A 66 8.28 -21.69 -1.19
CA VAL A 66 7.98 -20.31 -1.56
C VAL A 66 9.25 -19.48 -1.50
N ASP A 67 9.46 -18.64 -2.50
CA ASP A 67 10.61 -17.76 -2.56
C ASP A 67 10.59 -16.72 -1.43
N SER A 68 11.65 -16.70 -0.62
CA SER A 68 11.84 -15.75 0.48
C SER A 68 11.75 -14.28 0.05
N ARG A 69 12.03 -13.96 -1.22
CA ARG A 69 11.89 -12.61 -1.78
C ARG A 69 10.45 -12.09 -1.70
N LEU A 70 9.45 -12.96 -1.87
CA LEU A 70 8.05 -12.59 -1.71
C LEU A 70 7.73 -12.21 -0.25
N TYR A 71 8.30 -12.95 0.70
CA TYR A 71 8.06 -12.69 2.12
C TYR A 71 8.76 -11.42 2.60
N SER A 72 10.01 -11.21 2.19
CA SER A 72 10.74 -9.96 2.41
C SER A 72 10.00 -8.76 1.81
N HIS A 73 9.42 -8.93 0.62
CA HIS A 73 8.62 -7.89 -0.02
C HIS A 73 7.37 -7.53 0.78
N LEU A 74 6.63 -8.52 1.31
CA LEU A 74 5.55 -8.26 2.25
C LEU A 74 6.02 -7.52 3.51
N GLY A 75 7.22 -7.85 4.01
CA GLY A 75 7.86 -7.13 5.11
C GLY A 75 8.04 -5.63 4.84
N LYS A 76 8.48 -5.26 3.63
CA LYS A 76 8.62 -3.86 3.20
C LYS A 76 7.30 -3.09 3.25
N PHE A 77 6.22 -3.72 2.77
CA PHE A 77 4.89 -3.10 2.77
C PHE A 77 4.31 -2.97 4.19
N LEU A 78 4.46 -4.00 5.03
CA LEU A 78 4.05 -3.90 6.43
C LEU A 78 4.86 -2.85 7.20
N ALA A 79 6.17 -2.77 6.97
CA ALA A 79 7.03 -1.77 7.60
C ALA A 79 6.56 -0.34 7.34
N ARG A 80 6.04 -0.04 6.13
CA ARG A 80 5.45 1.28 5.81
C ARG A 80 4.17 1.59 6.56
N MET A 81 3.46 0.57 7.04
CA MET A 81 2.23 0.73 7.82
C MET A 81 2.50 0.98 9.31
N VAL A 82 3.66 0.53 9.81
CA VAL A 82 4.08 0.70 11.20
C VAL A 82 4.39 2.17 11.50
N PRO A 83 3.80 2.76 12.55
CA PRO A 83 4.05 4.14 12.93
C PRO A 83 5.54 4.47 13.15
N LYS A 84 5.90 5.74 12.96
CA LYS A 84 7.31 6.17 13.02
C LYS A 84 7.86 6.14 14.44
N GLU A 85 6.99 6.34 15.41
CA GLU A 85 7.24 6.38 16.85
C GLU A 85 7.36 4.99 17.51
N THR A 86 7.08 3.90 16.77
CA THR A 86 7.29 2.53 17.27
C THR A 86 8.76 2.28 17.57
N GLU A 87 9.07 1.73 18.75
CA GLU A 87 10.42 1.41 19.22
C GLU A 87 10.75 -0.08 19.16
N VAL A 88 9.76 -0.98 19.25
CA VAL A 88 9.97 -2.43 19.27
C VAL A 88 8.89 -3.15 18.47
N ILE A 89 9.29 -4.16 17.69
CA ILE A 89 8.36 -5.10 17.07
C ILE A 89 8.13 -6.28 18.01
N VAL A 90 6.88 -6.57 18.34
CA VAL A 90 6.48 -7.74 19.13
C VAL A 90 5.76 -8.74 18.23
N SER A 91 6.11 -10.01 18.35
CA SER A 91 5.47 -11.09 17.61
C SER A 91 5.37 -12.36 18.44
N ILE A 92 4.79 -13.40 17.84
CA ILE A 92 4.59 -14.71 18.47
C ILE A 92 5.20 -15.80 17.60
N GLU A 93 5.81 -16.79 18.23
CA GLU A 93 6.32 -17.94 17.49
C GLU A 93 5.21 -18.92 17.09
N ALA A 94 5.38 -19.73 16.04
CA ALA A 94 6.55 -19.78 15.16
C ALA A 94 6.38 -18.87 13.93
N ASP A 95 5.19 -18.85 13.36
CA ASP A 95 4.95 -18.30 12.02
C ASP A 95 5.12 -16.78 11.92
N GLY A 96 4.91 -16.05 13.02
CA GLY A 96 5.10 -14.61 13.08
C GLY A 96 6.58 -14.18 13.02
N ILE A 97 7.51 -15.08 13.35
CA ILE A 97 8.95 -14.77 13.47
C ILE A 97 9.51 -14.18 12.17
N GLY A 98 9.24 -14.82 11.03
CA GLY A 98 9.85 -14.43 9.77
C GLY A 98 9.45 -13.01 9.34
N ILE A 99 8.15 -12.72 9.34
CA ILE A 99 7.66 -11.39 8.97
C ILE A 99 8.10 -10.32 9.96
N ALA A 100 8.09 -10.62 11.26
CA ALA A 100 8.51 -9.68 12.28
C ALA A 100 9.98 -9.25 12.10
N HIS A 101 10.87 -10.18 11.71
CA HIS A 101 12.27 -9.85 11.42
C HIS A 101 12.43 -9.06 10.13
N PHE A 102 11.65 -9.33 9.08
CA PHE A 102 11.69 -8.49 7.89
C PHE A 102 11.22 -7.06 8.19
N VAL A 103 10.13 -6.90 8.95
CA VAL A 103 9.67 -5.57 9.38
C VAL A 103 10.68 -4.89 10.29
N GLY A 104 11.25 -5.61 11.26
CA GLY A 104 12.27 -5.08 12.16
C GLY A 104 13.52 -4.61 11.40
N ALA A 105 13.98 -5.38 10.42
CA ALA A 105 15.12 -5.01 9.58
C ALA A 105 14.84 -3.76 8.73
N GLU A 106 13.69 -3.69 8.07
CA GLU A 106 13.28 -2.52 7.26
C GLU A 106 13.11 -1.25 8.12
N ARG A 107 12.74 -1.39 9.40
CA ARG A 107 12.58 -0.27 10.33
C ARG A 107 13.81 0.00 11.20
N ALA A 108 14.83 -0.84 11.14
CA ALA A 108 15.97 -0.87 12.07
C ALA A 108 15.52 -0.90 13.55
N LEU A 109 14.50 -1.71 13.86
CA LEU A 109 13.94 -1.87 15.20
C LEU A 109 14.26 -3.25 15.79
N PRO A 110 14.46 -3.36 17.12
CA PRO A 110 14.53 -4.64 17.80
C PRO A 110 13.23 -5.44 17.66
N VAL A 111 13.36 -6.77 17.67
CA VAL A 111 12.23 -7.71 17.57
C VAL A 111 12.20 -8.59 18.82
N VAL A 112 11.05 -8.62 19.49
CA VAL A 112 10.78 -9.47 20.66
C VAL A 112 9.74 -10.51 20.28
N ILE A 113 10.06 -11.79 20.54
CA ILE A 113 9.23 -12.92 20.17
C ILE A 113 8.71 -13.61 21.44
N SER A 114 7.39 -13.67 21.58
CA SER A 114 6.73 -14.51 22.59
C SER A 114 6.99 -15.99 22.33
N LYS A 115 7.29 -16.74 23.38
CA LYS A 115 7.72 -18.14 23.32
C LYS A 115 6.70 -19.08 23.99
N HIS A 116 6.53 -20.29 23.48
CA HIS A 116 5.78 -21.38 24.14
C HIS A 116 6.64 -22.08 25.21
N PHE A 117 7.96 -21.87 25.15
CA PHE A 117 8.90 -22.32 26.16
C PHE A 117 9.28 -21.15 27.09
N HIS A 118 9.30 -21.38 28.39
CA HIS A 118 9.40 -20.32 29.41
C HIS A 118 10.78 -19.64 29.50
N TYR A 119 11.86 -20.35 29.17
CA TYR A 119 13.27 -19.88 29.29
C TYR A 119 13.72 -19.32 30.66
N ASN A 120 12.85 -19.25 31.68
CA ASN A 120 13.15 -18.72 33.02
C ASN A 120 13.66 -17.27 33.01
N VAL A 121 13.18 -16.46 32.06
CA VAL A 121 13.44 -15.01 31.99
C VAL A 121 12.21 -14.24 32.48
N PRO A 122 12.33 -12.98 32.91
CA PRO A 122 11.16 -12.13 33.22
C PRO A 122 10.19 -12.06 32.03
N HIS A 123 8.94 -12.44 32.26
CA HIS A 123 7.90 -12.54 31.23
C HIS A 123 6.50 -12.39 31.82
N VAL A 124 5.53 -12.12 30.96
CA VAL A 124 4.10 -12.26 31.23
C VAL A 124 3.58 -13.49 30.50
N GLU A 125 2.80 -14.32 31.20
CA GLU A 125 2.14 -15.47 30.62
C GLU A 125 0.82 -15.07 29.96
N PHE A 126 0.53 -15.63 28.80
CA PHE A 126 -0.78 -15.52 28.16
C PHE A 126 -1.15 -16.81 27.42
N THR A 127 -2.42 -16.96 27.06
CA THR A 127 -2.88 -18.10 26.27
C THR A 127 -3.02 -17.71 24.82
N GLN A 128 -2.31 -18.42 23.94
CA GLN A 128 -2.60 -18.39 22.51
C GLN A 128 -3.89 -19.16 22.25
N HIS A 129 -4.85 -18.48 21.65
CA HIS A 129 -6.10 -19.07 21.17
C HIS A 129 -6.12 -19.06 19.64
N ALA A 130 -5.70 -20.17 19.02
CA ALA A 130 -5.86 -20.38 17.59
C ALA A 130 -7.25 -20.98 17.30
N GLY A 131 -7.65 -20.99 16.02
CA GLY A 131 -8.96 -21.54 15.63
C GLY A 131 -9.17 -23.01 16.03
N TYR A 132 -8.09 -23.79 16.05
CA TYR A 132 -8.10 -25.24 16.26
C TYR A 132 -7.34 -25.73 17.52
N HIS A 133 -6.55 -24.88 18.17
CA HIS A 133 -5.81 -25.29 19.38
C HIS A 133 -5.57 -24.12 20.33
N LYS A 134 -5.23 -24.45 21.59
CA LYS A 134 -4.82 -23.50 22.62
C LYS A 134 -3.46 -23.92 23.16
N ARG A 135 -2.59 -22.95 23.45
CA ARG A 135 -1.33 -23.21 24.16
C ARG A 135 -0.89 -22.01 24.98
N ARG A 136 -0.10 -22.28 26.01
CA ARG A 136 0.51 -21.26 26.88
C ARG A 136 1.71 -20.63 26.19
N MET A 137 1.83 -19.31 26.35
CA MET A 137 2.88 -18.48 25.77
C MET A 137 3.44 -17.52 26.83
N TYR A 138 4.66 -17.05 26.60
CA TYR A 138 5.43 -16.21 27.51
C TYR A 138 6.00 -15.03 26.71
N LEU A 139 5.56 -13.82 27.03
CA LEU A 139 6.02 -12.55 26.45
C LEU A 139 7.11 -11.96 27.34
N PRO A 140 8.37 -11.83 26.87
CA PRO A 140 9.43 -11.20 27.67
C PRO A 140 9.11 -9.76 28.06
N THR A 141 9.36 -9.37 29.32
CA THR A 141 9.06 -8.01 29.84
C THR A 141 10.08 -6.95 29.44
N VAL A 142 11.05 -7.26 28.57
CA VAL A 142 12.07 -6.32 28.07
C VAL A 142 11.48 -5.12 27.31
N ILE A 143 10.19 -5.17 26.97
CA ILE A 143 9.44 -4.10 26.30
C ILE A 143 8.83 -3.07 27.27
N GLU A 144 9.08 -3.20 28.58
CA GLU A 144 8.58 -2.26 29.58
C GLU A 144 8.94 -0.81 29.24
N GLY A 145 7.94 0.09 29.31
CA GLY A 145 8.10 1.50 28.98
C GLY A 145 8.26 1.82 27.49
N LYS A 146 8.00 0.86 26.57
CA LYS A 146 8.21 1.03 25.13
C LYS A 146 6.93 1.19 24.33
N LYS A 147 7.03 1.92 23.21
CA LYS A 147 6.03 1.90 22.14
C LYS A 147 6.24 0.70 21.23
N VAL A 148 5.27 -0.19 21.16
CA VAL A 148 5.40 -1.48 20.46
C VAL A 148 4.41 -1.62 19.31
N ALA A 149 4.81 -2.29 18.24
CA ALA A 149 3.90 -2.72 17.19
C ALA A 149 3.80 -4.24 17.23
N ILE A 150 2.58 -4.78 17.22
CA ILE A 150 2.38 -6.21 17.09
C ILE A 150 2.40 -6.56 15.60
N VAL A 151 3.35 -7.40 15.21
CA VAL A 151 3.49 -7.86 13.82
C VAL A 151 3.37 -9.38 13.79
N ASP A 152 2.43 -9.92 13.02
CA ASP A 152 2.20 -11.37 12.97
C ASP A 152 1.88 -11.88 11.55
N CYS A 153 1.87 -13.19 11.35
CA CYS A 153 1.55 -13.77 10.06
C CYS A 153 0.08 -13.55 9.69
N MET A 154 -0.86 -13.79 10.61
CA MET A 154 -2.29 -13.71 10.26
C MET A 154 -3.21 -13.50 11.45
N VAL A 155 -4.36 -12.88 11.18
CA VAL A 155 -5.53 -12.92 12.08
C VAL A 155 -6.59 -13.84 11.47
N SER A 156 -7.25 -14.66 12.30
CA SER A 156 -8.42 -15.44 11.88
C SER A 156 -9.61 -15.23 12.83
N THR A 157 -9.60 -15.87 14.01
CA THR A 157 -10.61 -15.61 15.05
C THR A 157 -10.23 -14.43 15.95
N GLY A 158 -8.98 -13.95 15.85
CA GLY A 158 -8.43 -12.86 16.66
C GLY A 158 -7.98 -13.25 18.08
N GLY A 159 -8.35 -14.44 18.57
CA GLY A 159 -8.06 -14.84 19.96
C GLY A 159 -6.58 -14.77 20.35
N THR A 160 -5.68 -15.16 19.44
CA THR A 160 -4.23 -15.07 19.67
C THR A 160 -3.76 -13.63 19.84
N VAL A 161 -4.15 -12.74 18.91
CA VAL A 161 -3.75 -11.33 18.95
C VAL A 161 -4.35 -10.63 20.17
N ARG A 162 -5.61 -10.93 20.53
CA ARG A 162 -6.24 -10.37 21.74
C ARG A 162 -5.48 -10.78 23.01
N GLY A 163 -5.11 -12.05 23.14
CA GLY A 163 -4.29 -12.52 24.27
C GLY A 163 -2.90 -11.86 24.33
N LEU A 164 -2.28 -11.60 23.17
CA LEU A 164 -1.00 -10.89 23.11
C LEU A 164 -1.14 -9.40 23.47
N ILE A 165 -2.24 -8.75 23.07
CA ILE A 165 -2.57 -7.37 23.45
C ILE A 165 -2.71 -7.28 24.97
N GLU A 166 -3.54 -8.14 25.57
CA GLU A 166 -3.74 -8.16 27.03
C GLU A 166 -2.42 -8.38 27.80
N ALA A 167 -1.58 -9.30 27.32
CA ALA A 167 -0.26 -9.53 27.90
C ALA A 167 0.64 -8.29 27.81
N THR A 168 0.61 -7.61 26.67
CA THR A 168 1.42 -6.41 26.42
C THR A 168 0.95 -5.23 27.28
N GLU A 169 -0.36 -5.01 27.40
CA GLU A 169 -0.96 -3.96 28.23
C GLU A 169 -0.67 -4.15 29.73
N SER A 170 -0.47 -5.40 30.17
CA SER A 170 -0.13 -5.70 31.56
C SER A 170 1.31 -5.31 31.93
N ILE A 171 2.19 -5.05 30.95
CA ILE A 171 3.57 -4.65 31.18
C ILE A 171 3.63 -3.12 31.37
N PRO A 172 4.09 -2.63 32.54
CA PRO A 172 4.04 -1.21 32.87
C PRO A 172 4.62 -0.27 31.81
N GLY A 173 3.91 0.82 31.52
CA GLY A 173 4.36 1.87 30.60
C GLY A 173 4.48 1.44 29.12
N THR A 174 4.04 0.23 28.76
CA THR A 174 4.07 -0.25 27.37
C THR A 174 2.86 0.27 26.60
N GLU A 175 3.08 0.80 25.39
CA GLU A 175 2.02 1.37 24.54
C GLU A 175 1.96 0.62 23.20
N ILE A 176 0.78 0.11 22.84
CA ILE A 176 0.59 -0.55 21.54
C ILE A 176 0.27 0.51 20.48
N THR A 177 1.13 0.59 19.47
CA THR A 177 1.00 1.52 18.33
C THR A 177 0.08 0.98 17.22
N GLY A 178 -0.11 -0.34 17.16
CA GLY A 178 -1.01 -0.99 16.23
C GLY A 178 -0.69 -2.47 16.03
N ILE A 179 -1.56 -3.14 15.27
CA ILE A 179 -1.45 -4.53 14.86
C ILE A 179 -1.33 -4.59 13.34
N PHE A 180 -0.31 -5.32 12.87
CA PHE A 180 0.04 -5.40 11.46
C PHE A 180 0.26 -6.86 11.05
N CYS A 181 -0.59 -7.41 10.21
CA CYS A 181 -0.51 -8.81 9.81
C CYS A 181 -0.30 -9.01 8.32
N VAL A 182 0.30 -10.13 7.92
CA VAL A 182 0.41 -10.43 6.47
C VAL A 182 -0.98 -10.64 5.88
N ASN A 183 -1.84 -11.41 6.53
CA ASN A 183 -3.20 -11.61 6.04
C ASN A 183 -4.28 -11.62 7.12
N ASP A 184 -5.48 -11.20 6.73
CA ASP A 184 -6.71 -11.46 7.47
C ASP A 184 -7.41 -12.68 6.86
N LYS A 185 -7.77 -13.65 7.69
CA LYS A 185 -8.53 -14.84 7.28
C LYS A 185 -10.00 -14.67 7.60
N ASN A 186 -10.73 -14.13 6.63
CA ASN A 186 -12.12 -13.72 6.75
C ASN A 186 -13.12 -14.88 6.58
N ASN A 187 -12.93 -15.96 7.34
CA ASN A 187 -13.90 -17.07 7.44
C ASN A 187 -14.73 -17.02 8.73
N TYR A 188 -14.20 -16.43 9.81
CA TYR A 188 -14.69 -16.61 11.17
C TYR A 188 -14.79 -15.32 12.00
N GLY A 189 -14.46 -14.18 11.39
CA GLY A 189 -14.47 -12.87 12.05
C GLY A 189 -15.24 -11.85 11.22
N VAL A 190 -15.48 -10.69 11.82
CA VAL A 190 -15.93 -9.50 11.10
C VAL A 190 -14.69 -8.69 10.75
N ARG A 191 -14.63 -8.11 9.55
CA ARG A 191 -13.55 -7.19 9.19
C ARG A 191 -13.63 -5.96 10.09
N GLU A 192 -12.69 -5.85 11.02
CA GLU A 192 -12.53 -4.70 11.89
C GLU A 192 -11.36 -3.83 11.41
N LYS A 193 -11.44 -2.52 11.66
CA LYS A 193 -10.30 -1.60 11.46
C LYS A 193 -9.45 -1.48 12.71
N THR A 194 -9.90 -2.05 13.81
CA THR A 194 -9.25 -2.01 15.11
C THR A 194 -9.38 -3.37 15.79
N ILE A 195 -8.42 -3.72 16.64
CA ILE A 195 -8.52 -4.88 17.54
C ILE A 195 -8.24 -4.36 18.95
N CYS A 196 -9.18 -4.57 19.86
CA CYS A 196 -9.13 -4.04 21.24
C CYS A 196 -8.87 -2.52 21.30
N GLY A 197 -9.41 -1.76 20.34
CA GLY A 197 -9.25 -0.30 20.27
C GLY A 197 -7.99 0.18 19.52
N TYR A 198 -7.03 -0.70 19.25
CA TYR A 198 -5.81 -0.36 18.51
C TYR A 198 -5.99 -0.47 17.01
N PRO A 199 -5.31 0.36 16.18
CA PRO A 199 -5.35 0.24 14.73
C PRO A 199 -4.93 -1.15 14.26
N TYR A 200 -5.69 -1.73 13.33
CA TYR A 200 -5.38 -3.02 12.71
C TYR A 200 -5.31 -2.86 11.19
N LYS A 201 -4.20 -3.33 10.62
CA LYS A 201 -3.95 -3.34 9.17
C LYS A 201 -3.35 -4.68 8.74
N TYR A 202 -3.60 -5.05 7.49
CA TYR A 202 -3.07 -6.29 6.93
C TYR A 202 -2.86 -6.17 5.42
N LEU A 203 -2.05 -7.04 4.81
CA LEU A 203 -1.75 -6.93 3.38
C LEU A 203 -2.68 -7.73 2.47
N ILE A 204 -2.99 -8.97 2.85
CA ILE A 204 -3.73 -9.91 2.02
C ILE A 204 -5.07 -10.23 2.69
N ASP A 205 -6.16 -10.08 1.95
CA ASP A 205 -7.42 -10.68 2.33
C ASP A 205 -7.44 -12.11 1.84
N ALA A 206 -7.74 -13.08 2.72
CA ALA A 206 -7.81 -14.48 2.35
C ALA A 206 -9.02 -15.15 3.00
N ARG A 207 -9.66 -16.07 2.28
CA ARG A 207 -10.68 -16.97 2.85
C ARG A 207 -10.64 -18.32 2.16
N VAL A 208 -11.12 -19.35 2.85
CA VAL A 208 -11.45 -20.62 2.18
C VAL A 208 -12.88 -20.52 1.65
N GLY A 209 -13.02 -20.55 0.32
CA GLY A 209 -14.29 -20.50 -0.40
C GLY A 209 -15.14 -21.78 -0.24
N GLU A 210 -16.28 -21.81 -0.92
CA GLU A 210 -17.21 -22.95 -0.86
C GLU A 210 -16.65 -24.21 -1.54
N ASN A 211 -15.83 -24.03 -2.58
CA ASN A 211 -15.17 -25.10 -3.31
C ASN A 211 -13.90 -25.64 -2.62
N ASN A 212 -13.67 -25.30 -1.35
CA ASN A 212 -12.44 -25.60 -0.61
C ASN A 212 -11.18 -25.11 -1.34
N LYS A 213 -11.23 -23.95 -2.00
CA LYS A 213 -10.04 -23.26 -2.48
C LYS A 213 -9.82 -21.99 -1.67
N VAL A 214 -8.56 -21.57 -1.60
CA VAL A 214 -8.24 -20.25 -1.06
C VAL A 214 -8.62 -19.21 -2.10
N GLU A 215 -9.34 -18.19 -1.64
CA GLU A 215 -9.63 -16.98 -2.38
C GLU A 215 -8.89 -15.85 -1.69
N ALA A 216 -7.87 -15.31 -2.36
CA ALA A 216 -7.02 -14.25 -1.84
C ALA A 216 -6.98 -13.05 -2.77
N GLY A 217 -6.73 -11.87 -2.18
CA GLY A 217 -6.56 -10.63 -2.92
C GLY A 217 -5.91 -9.55 -2.06
N TRP A 218 -5.59 -8.41 -2.68
CA TRP A 218 -5.01 -7.29 -1.95
C TRP A 218 -6.05 -6.70 -1.00
N SER A 219 -5.66 -6.50 0.25
CA SER A 219 -6.44 -5.70 1.19
C SER A 219 -6.53 -4.24 0.72
N TRP A 220 -7.42 -3.49 1.35
CA TRP A 220 -7.45 -2.04 1.13
C TRP A 220 -6.16 -1.36 1.60
N ASP A 221 -5.60 -1.79 2.74
CA ASP A 221 -4.36 -1.22 3.27
C ASP A 221 -3.19 -1.47 2.32
N LEU A 222 -3.06 -2.67 1.73
CA LEU A 222 -2.01 -2.94 0.74
C LEU A 222 -2.18 -2.07 -0.51
N ARG A 223 -3.40 -1.95 -1.05
CA ARG A 223 -3.67 -1.07 -2.20
C ARG A 223 -3.29 0.37 -1.91
N LYS A 224 -3.65 0.87 -0.71
CA LYS A 224 -3.31 2.23 -0.28
C LYS A 224 -1.80 2.40 -0.14
N THR A 225 -1.11 1.51 0.55
CA THR A 225 0.35 1.61 0.74
C THR A 225 1.07 1.48 -0.60
N PHE A 226 0.63 0.60 -1.50
CA PHE A 226 1.15 0.52 -2.86
C PHE A 226 0.97 1.82 -3.63
N TRP A 227 -0.23 2.41 -3.57
CA TRP A 227 -0.47 3.73 -4.14
C TRP A 227 0.52 4.77 -3.59
N GLU A 228 0.68 4.86 -2.27
CA GLU A 228 1.61 5.80 -1.63
C GLU A 228 3.07 5.60 -2.07
N VAL A 229 3.52 4.35 -2.31
CA VAL A 229 4.86 4.11 -2.85
C VAL A 229 4.98 4.57 -4.30
N MET A 230 3.97 4.30 -5.12
CA MET A 230 4.01 4.64 -6.55
C MET A 230 3.73 6.12 -6.82
N ASP A 231 2.98 6.79 -5.95
CA ASP A 231 2.59 8.19 -6.08
C ASP A 231 3.82 9.12 -6.19
N GLU A 232 4.84 8.87 -5.38
CA GLU A 232 6.11 9.60 -5.42
C GLU A 232 6.83 9.40 -6.76
N GLN A 233 6.79 8.19 -7.33
CA GLN A 233 7.40 7.86 -8.61
C GLN A 233 6.65 8.53 -9.77
N PHE A 234 5.32 8.48 -9.75
CA PHE A 234 4.46 9.15 -10.73
C PHE A 234 4.62 10.67 -10.69
N TYR A 235 4.71 11.25 -9.51
CA TYR A 235 4.95 12.68 -9.37
C TYR A 235 6.34 13.08 -9.88
N THR A 236 7.38 12.32 -9.55
CA THR A 236 8.74 12.53 -10.09
C THR A 236 8.77 12.49 -11.62
N LEU A 237 8.03 11.56 -12.23
CA LEU A 237 7.88 11.51 -13.70
C LEU A 237 7.17 12.75 -14.24
N THR A 238 6.16 13.24 -13.53
CA THR A 238 5.40 14.44 -13.90
C THR A 238 6.32 15.66 -13.90
N GLU A 239 7.21 15.78 -12.91
CA GLU A 239 8.24 16.81 -12.88
C GLU A 239 9.23 16.68 -14.04
N GLN A 240 9.65 15.46 -14.38
CA GLN A 240 10.50 15.22 -15.55
C GLN A 240 9.82 15.63 -16.85
N CYS A 241 8.53 15.33 -17.04
CA CYS A 241 7.75 15.79 -18.20
C CYS A 241 7.83 17.31 -18.34
N SER A 242 7.77 18.04 -17.22
CA SER A 242 7.82 19.51 -17.24
C SER A 242 9.10 20.05 -17.87
N THR A 243 10.24 19.36 -17.71
CA THR A 243 11.55 19.80 -18.23
C THR A 243 11.61 19.86 -19.77
N PHE A 244 10.71 19.15 -20.46
CA PHE A 244 10.57 19.15 -21.92
C PHE A 244 9.67 20.29 -22.43
N SER A 245 9.04 21.06 -21.53
CA SER A 245 8.23 22.23 -21.89
C SER A 245 9.07 23.31 -22.55
N ASN A 246 8.52 23.94 -23.58
CA ASN A 246 9.11 25.13 -24.18
C ASN A 246 9.29 26.24 -23.12
N VAL A 247 10.51 26.78 -23.01
CA VAL A 247 10.81 27.90 -22.10
C VAL A 247 10.19 29.18 -22.66
N SER A 248 9.44 29.91 -21.84
CA SER A 248 8.96 31.24 -22.20
C SER A 248 9.17 32.20 -21.04
N ARG A 249 9.40 33.47 -21.35
CA ARG A 249 9.75 34.51 -20.35
C ARG A 249 8.71 34.71 -19.24
N ARG A 250 7.48 34.23 -19.46
CA ARG A 250 6.33 34.40 -18.54
C ARG A 250 5.54 33.10 -18.30
N GLY A 251 6.03 31.97 -18.80
CA GLY A 251 5.29 30.71 -18.75
C GLY A 251 6.06 29.65 -17.99
N TYR A 252 5.37 29.04 -17.05
CA TYR A 252 5.88 27.90 -16.31
C TYR A 252 6.14 26.70 -17.23
N GLN A 253 7.13 25.91 -16.84
CA GLN A 253 7.33 24.57 -17.36
C GLN A 253 6.36 23.65 -16.62
N VAL A 254 5.47 23.00 -17.36
CA VAL A 254 4.38 22.19 -16.80
C VAL A 254 4.44 20.80 -17.40
N GLY A 255 4.36 19.79 -16.54
CA GLY A 255 4.24 18.40 -16.93
C GLY A 255 2.93 17.83 -16.43
N SER A 256 2.37 16.88 -17.18
CA SER A 256 1.19 16.12 -16.77
C SER A 256 1.32 14.68 -17.20
N ILE A 257 0.82 13.75 -16.39
CA ILE A 257 0.65 12.35 -16.77
C ILE A 257 -0.75 11.86 -16.37
N ILE A 258 -1.24 10.84 -17.07
CA ILE A 258 -2.49 10.17 -16.78
C ILE A 258 -2.20 8.69 -16.54
N VAL A 259 -2.68 8.19 -15.40
CA VAL A 259 -2.42 6.83 -14.91
C VAL A 259 -3.73 6.07 -14.75
N ASP A 260 -3.75 4.79 -15.11
CA ASP A 260 -4.80 3.85 -14.73
C ASP A 260 -4.67 3.54 -13.24
N ALA A 261 -5.62 3.99 -12.43
CA ALA A 261 -5.58 3.88 -10.98
C ALA A 261 -5.80 2.45 -10.44
N GLU A 262 -6.24 1.52 -11.28
CA GLU A 262 -6.45 0.11 -10.89
C GLU A 262 -5.28 -0.77 -11.32
N LYS A 263 -4.75 -0.54 -12.52
CA LYS A 263 -3.62 -1.29 -13.06
C LYS A 263 -2.27 -0.65 -12.77
N PHE A 264 -2.25 0.61 -12.35
CA PHE A 264 -1.05 1.42 -12.14
C PHE A 264 -0.23 1.63 -13.42
N GLU A 265 -0.90 1.69 -14.57
CA GLU A 265 -0.28 1.87 -15.89
C GLU A 265 -0.24 3.36 -16.26
N ILE A 266 0.90 3.87 -16.73
CA ILE A 266 0.99 5.22 -17.32
C ILE A 266 0.37 5.15 -18.72
N LEU A 267 -0.76 5.83 -18.93
CA LEU A 267 -1.53 5.79 -20.17
C LEU A 267 -1.16 6.93 -21.12
N ALA A 268 -0.82 8.09 -20.58
CA ALA A 268 -0.47 9.27 -21.35
C ALA A 268 0.38 10.24 -20.55
N TRP A 269 1.06 11.14 -21.26
CA TRP A 269 1.83 12.23 -20.70
C TRP A 269 1.79 13.43 -21.62
N GLY A 270 2.09 14.59 -21.06
CA GLY A 270 2.04 15.86 -21.78
C GLY A 270 2.91 16.90 -21.12
N PHE A 271 3.32 17.85 -21.94
CA PHE A 271 4.08 19.01 -21.50
C PHE A 271 3.77 20.19 -22.42
N ARG A 272 4.13 21.40 -22.01
CA ARG A 272 3.77 22.59 -22.79
C ARG A 272 4.49 22.62 -24.15
N ARG A 273 3.71 22.64 -25.24
CA ARG A 273 4.20 22.76 -26.64
C ARG A 273 3.50 23.90 -27.35
N GLY A 274 4.19 25.04 -27.50
CA GLY A 274 3.59 26.26 -28.03
C GLY A 274 2.41 26.74 -27.16
N ASN A 275 1.21 26.72 -27.74
CA ASN A 275 -0.05 27.11 -27.08
C ASN A 275 -0.80 25.94 -26.43
N MET A 276 -0.35 24.69 -26.63
CA MET A 276 -0.95 23.53 -25.98
C MET A 276 -0.36 23.36 -24.58
N HIS A 277 -1.23 23.27 -23.57
CA HIS A 277 -0.83 23.05 -22.18
C HIS A 277 -0.62 21.55 -21.90
N ALA A 278 0.09 21.24 -20.80
CA ALA A 278 0.49 19.88 -20.47
C ALA A 278 -0.68 18.92 -20.31
N GLU A 279 -1.74 19.34 -19.62
CA GLU A 279 -2.95 18.54 -19.41
C GLU A 279 -3.69 18.29 -20.72
N GLN A 280 -3.74 19.29 -21.60
CA GLN A 280 -4.38 19.15 -22.92
C GLN A 280 -3.61 18.16 -23.81
N ASP A 281 -2.28 18.24 -23.81
CA ASP A 281 -1.40 17.34 -24.55
C ASP A 281 -1.56 15.89 -24.05
N ALA A 282 -1.54 15.69 -22.71
CA ALA A 282 -1.76 14.39 -22.10
C ALA A 282 -3.15 13.80 -22.42
N ILE A 283 -4.21 14.61 -22.35
CA ILE A 283 -5.58 14.17 -22.68
C ILE A 283 -5.71 13.84 -24.17
N SER A 284 -5.09 14.63 -25.03
CA SER A 284 -5.08 14.36 -26.48
C SER A 284 -4.37 13.04 -26.77
N MET A 285 -3.22 12.81 -26.16
CA MET A 285 -2.47 11.56 -26.27
C MET A 285 -3.28 10.36 -25.75
N LEU A 286 -3.92 10.47 -24.58
CA LEU A 286 -4.77 9.43 -24.01
C LEU A 286 -5.86 8.99 -24.99
N LYS A 287 -6.63 9.95 -25.50
CA LYS A 287 -7.75 9.68 -26.41
C LYS A 287 -7.29 9.09 -27.75
N HIS A 288 -6.08 9.41 -28.19
CA HIS A 288 -5.52 8.88 -29.42
C HIS A 288 -4.97 7.45 -29.25
N ASN A 289 -4.27 7.17 -28.15
CA ASN A 289 -3.47 5.95 -27.99
C ASN A 289 -4.11 4.88 -27.10
N CYS A 290 -5.14 5.20 -26.32
CA CYS A 290 -5.81 4.27 -25.42
C CYS A 290 -7.32 4.20 -25.76
N PRO A 291 -7.75 3.40 -26.77
CA PRO A 291 -9.14 3.39 -27.23
C PRO A 291 -10.18 3.02 -26.15
N ASP A 292 -9.76 2.29 -25.12
CA ASP A 292 -10.59 1.83 -24.00
C ASP A 292 -10.53 2.76 -22.77
N TRP A 293 -9.93 3.96 -22.91
CA TRP A 293 -9.69 4.89 -21.80
C TRP A 293 -10.95 5.21 -20.99
N GLU A 294 -12.14 5.28 -21.61
CA GLU A 294 -13.41 5.60 -20.94
C GLU A 294 -13.82 4.55 -19.90
N THR A 295 -13.37 3.30 -20.07
CA THR A 295 -13.67 2.19 -19.15
C THR A 295 -12.64 2.06 -18.03
N ARG A 296 -11.49 2.76 -18.14
CA ARG A 296 -10.44 2.76 -17.12
C ARG A 296 -10.82 3.67 -15.96
N ARG A 297 -10.19 3.48 -14.81
CA ARG A 297 -10.24 4.43 -13.70
C ARG A 297 -9.01 5.32 -13.77
N LEU A 298 -9.17 6.63 -13.94
CA LEU A 298 -8.03 7.52 -14.19
C LEU A 298 -7.63 8.33 -12.96
N THR A 299 -6.34 8.61 -12.87
CA THR A 299 -5.75 9.65 -12.02
C THR A 299 -4.87 10.54 -12.89
N LEU A 300 -5.05 11.86 -12.80
CA LEU A 300 -4.22 12.83 -13.51
C LEU A 300 -3.24 13.48 -12.53
N TYR A 301 -1.98 13.56 -12.90
CA TYR A 301 -0.98 14.34 -12.20
C TYR A 301 -0.66 15.59 -13.03
N SER A 302 -0.50 16.74 -12.38
CA SER A 302 0.04 17.94 -12.99
C SER A 302 0.98 18.64 -12.02
N THR A 303 2.12 19.14 -12.52
CA THR A 303 3.07 19.90 -11.69
C THR A 303 2.49 21.23 -11.21
N MET A 304 1.45 21.73 -11.88
CA MET A 304 0.78 22.97 -11.54
C MET A 304 -0.74 22.85 -11.72
N GLU A 305 -1.50 23.74 -11.09
CA GLU A 305 -2.96 23.70 -11.21
C GLU A 305 -3.43 23.88 -12.67
N PRO A 306 -4.40 23.07 -13.15
CA PRO A 306 -4.98 23.25 -14.46
C PRO A 306 -5.65 24.63 -14.56
N CYS A 307 -5.31 25.41 -15.59
CA CYS A 307 -5.83 26.78 -15.69
C CYS A 307 -7.38 26.81 -15.77
N SER A 308 -7.98 27.83 -15.12
CA SER A 308 -9.41 28.16 -15.17
C SER A 308 -9.77 29.12 -16.30
N TYR A 309 -8.76 29.72 -16.94
CA TYR A 309 -8.92 30.78 -17.94
C TYR A 309 -7.86 30.71 -19.04
N ARG A 310 -8.22 31.15 -20.26
CA ARG A 310 -7.32 31.33 -21.41
C ARG A 310 -7.68 32.60 -22.18
N ASN A 311 -6.66 33.32 -22.64
CA ASN A 311 -6.81 34.58 -23.39
C ASN A 311 -7.08 34.36 -24.89
N ASP A 312 -6.67 33.21 -25.45
CA ASP A 312 -6.71 32.97 -26.90
C ASP A 312 -8.12 32.55 -27.35
N GLU A 313 -8.63 33.15 -28.43
CA GLU A 313 -9.93 32.76 -29.01
C GLU A 313 -9.94 31.28 -29.42
N GLY A 314 -11.00 30.57 -29.05
CA GLY A 314 -11.19 29.14 -29.35
C GLY A 314 -10.41 28.18 -28.44
N GLN A 315 -9.66 28.68 -27.46
CA GLN A 315 -8.96 27.84 -26.49
C GLN A 315 -9.74 27.70 -25.19
N HIS A 316 -9.99 26.45 -24.78
CA HIS A 316 -10.68 26.16 -23.52
C HIS A 316 -9.69 25.93 -22.37
N PRO A 317 -10.05 26.31 -21.13
CA PRO A 317 -9.22 26.08 -19.95
C PRO A 317 -8.93 24.61 -19.71
N CYS A 318 -7.76 24.29 -19.13
CA CYS A 318 -7.38 22.92 -18.84
C CYS A 318 -8.33 22.26 -17.83
N ALA A 319 -8.81 23.03 -16.84
CA ALA A 319 -9.78 22.54 -15.86
C ALA A 319 -11.09 22.07 -16.51
N GLU A 320 -11.52 22.69 -17.62
CA GLU A 320 -12.68 22.24 -18.38
C GLU A 320 -12.43 20.86 -19.00
N TYR A 321 -11.32 20.69 -19.73
CA TYR A 321 -10.96 19.41 -20.35
C TYR A 321 -10.81 18.27 -19.33
N VAL A 322 -10.15 18.55 -18.19
CA VAL A 322 -10.01 17.56 -17.11
C VAL A 322 -11.39 17.16 -16.56
N SER A 323 -12.32 18.11 -16.39
CA SER A 323 -13.67 17.82 -15.91
C SER A 323 -14.54 16.98 -16.87
N LEU A 324 -14.14 16.87 -18.14
CA LEU A 324 -14.79 16.00 -19.12
C LEU A 324 -14.38 14.53 -18.97
N LEU A 325 -13.26 14.24 -18.29
CA LEU A 325 -12.84 12.88 -17.96
C LEU A 325 -13.67 12.36 -16.76
N LYS A 326 -14.91 11.92 -17.00
CA LYS A 326 -15.84 11.47 -15.93
C LYS A 326 -15.33 10.29 -15.09
N ASN A 327 -14.39 9.54 -15.64
CA ASN A 327 -13.71 8.42 -15.02
C ASN A 327 -12.38 8.81 -14.33
N CYS A 328 -11.94 10.07 -14.41
CA CYS A 328 -10.85 10.61 -13.61
C CYS A 328 -11.33 10.91 -12.19
N LYS A 329 -10.84 10.16 -11.21
CA LYS A 329 -11.29 10.25 -9.80
C LYS A 329 -10.39 11.10 -8.93
N TRP A 330 -9.16 11.31 -9.35
CA TRP A 330 -8.17 12.09 -8.62
C TRP A 330 -7.39 12.97 -9.59
N VAL A 331 -7.16 14.21 -9.16
CA VAL A 331 -6.27 15.15 -9.82
C VAL A 331 -5.23 15.57 -8.79
N ILE A 332 -4.00 15.12 -8.97
CA ILE A 332 -2.86 15.40 -8.10
C ILE A 332 -2.16 16.64 -8.63
N ILE A 333 -2.09 17.68 -7.81
CA ILE A 333 -1.60 19.00 -8.22
C ILE A 333 -0.40 19.37 -7.36
N GLY A 334 0.73 19.61 -8.03
CA GLY A 334 2.00 19.94 -7.38
C GLY A 334 2.03 21.32 -6.74
N SER A 335 1.50 22.32 -7.43
CA SER A 335 1.54 23.72 -6.98
C SER A 335 0.37 24.54 -7.54
N LYS A 336 -0.04 25.57 -6.79
CA LYS A 336 -0.96 26.59 -7.29
C LYS A 336 -0.20 27.60 -8.15
N ASP A 337 -0.87 28.14 -9.16
CA ASP A 337 -0.36 29.26 -9.96
C ASP A 337 -0.62 30.56 -9.19
N MET A 338 0.36 30.96 -8.38
CA MET A 338 0.26 32.18 -7.57
C MET A 338 0.63 33.44 -8.35
N ALA A 339 1.04 33.34 -9.63
CA ALA A 339 1.45 34.50 -10.41
C ALA A 339 0.29 35.16 -11.16
N ASP A 340 -0.78 34.42 -11.47
CA ASP A 340 -1.99 34.96 -12.07
C ASP A 340 -3.17 34.89 -11.09
N GLU A 341 -3.63 36.04 -10.62
CA GLU A 341 -4.77 36.17 -9.70
C GLU A 341 -6.06 35.57 -10.26
N LYS A 342 -6.20 35.43 -11.59
CA LYS A 342 -7.36 34.79 -12.23
C LYS A 342 -7.32 33.27 -12.16
N ILE A 343 -6.14 32.69 -11.96
CA ILE A 343 -5.91 31.24 -11.95
C ILE A 343 -5.71 30.73 -10.52
N SER A 344 -5.01 31.49 -9.68
CA SER A 344 -4.62 31.18 -8.29
C SER A 344 -5.70 30.46 -7.45
N GLY A 345 -5.76 29.14 -7.56
CA GLY A 345 -6.74 28.26 -6.92
C GLY A 345 -8.09 28.13 -7.62
N GLU A 346 -8.38 28.93 -8.64
CA GLU A 346 -9.67 28.92 -9.37
C GLU A 346 -9.83 27.65 -10.23
N GLY A 347 -8.74 27.14 -10.80
CA GLY A 347 -8.76 25.86 -11.52
C GLY A 347 -9.14 24.70 -10.61
N ILE A 348 -8.55 24.67 -9.41
CA ILE A 348 -8.87 23.69 -8.37
C ILE A 348 -10.34 23.81 -7.94
N LYS A 349 -10.81 25.02 -7.63
CA LYS A 349 -12.21 25.26 -7.25
C LYS A 349 -13.18 24.79 -8.33
N TYR A 350 -12.85 25.05 -9.59
CA TYR A 350 -13.66 24.59 -10.72
C TYR A 350 -13.75 23.06 -10.74
N LEU A 351 -12.63 22.34 -10.65
CA LEU A 351 -12.62 20.88 -10.65
C LEU A 351 -13.44 20.31 -9.48
N VAL A 352 -13.22 20.81 -8.26
CA VAL A 352 -13.99 20.38 -7.07
C VAL A 352 -15.50 20.59 -7.27
N SER A 353 -15.92 21.65 -7.95
CA SER A 353 -17.34 21.90 -8.24
C SER A 353 -17.97 20.90 -9.22
N LYS A 354 -17.15 20.15 -9.97
CA LYS A 354 -17.60 19.16 -10.97
C LYS A 354 -17.61 17.72 -10.44
N GLY A 355 -17.22 17.52 -9.18
CA GLY A 355 -17.02 16.21 -8.56
C GLY A 355 -15.70 15.59 -8.95
#